data_AF-A0A6I7X3Q2-F1
#
_entry.id   AF-A0A6I7X3Q2-F1
#
_cell.length_a   1.000
_cell.length_b   1.000
_cell.length_c   1.000
_cell.angle_alpha   90.00
_cell.angle_beta   90.00
_cell.angle_gamma   90.00
#
_symmetry.space_group_name_H-M   'P 1'
#
loop_
_entity.id
_entity.type
_entity.pdbx_description
1 polymer ?
#
loop_
_entity_poly.entity_id
_entity_poly.type
_entity_poly.pdbx_seq_one_letter_code
_entity_poly.pdbx_strand_id
1 'polypeptide(L)'
;MSNETKANIENVKSLDIQGLNDLSLAIREKIVQTVSEKGGHFSSPLGATELIVAMHHVFDAKKDAFIFDVSHQAYAHKLLTNRWDNFDTLRSFGGLSGFTKPDESSYDYFISGHSSTSISLGIGVAKATKLNKSGKQAICLIGDGAMSSGLIYEALNELGERKYPVIIILNDNEMSISKPIGAISKHLSHLLAG
;
A
#
# COMPACT_ATOMS: atom_id res chain seq x y z
N MET A 1 3.15 22.71 0.39
CA MET A 1 4.08 21.83 -0.37
C MET A 1 5.12 22.69 -1.05
N SER A 2 6.39 22.28 -1.14
CA SER A 2 7.38 23.01 -1.95
C SER A 2 7.13 22.75 -3.45
N ASN A 3 7.58 23.65 -4.32
CA ASN A 3 7.45 23.47 -5.78
C ASN A 3 8.21 22.22 -6.27
N GLU A 4 9.34 21.92 -5.64
CA GLU A 4 10.16 20.74 -5.94
C GLU A 4 9.44 19.43 -5.57
N THR A 5 8.88 19.33 -4.37
CA THR A 5 8.10 18.15 -3.96
C THR A 5 6.92 17.93 -4.90
N LYS A 6 6.22 18.99 -5.30
CA LYS A 6 5.11 18.89 -6.25
C LYS A 6 5.58 18.32 -7.60
N ALA A 7 6.67 18.86 -8.15
CA ALA A 7 7.24 18.39 -9.41
C ALA A 7 7.69 16.92 -9.32
N ASN A 8 8.27 16.51 -8.18
CA ASN A 8 8.68 15.13 -7.94
C ASN A 8 7.50 14.16 -7.88
N ILE A 9 6.38 14.54 -7.25
CA ILE A 9 5.15 13.72 -7.23
C ILE A 9 4.61 13.53 -8.65
N GLU A 10 4.51 14.60 -9.43
CA GLU A 10 3.99 14.56 -10.80
C GLU A 10 4.85 13.70 -11.73
N ASN A 11 6.16 13.63 -11.47
CA ASN A 11 7.14 12.93 -12.30
C ASN A 11 7.77 11.70 -11.60
N VAL A 12 7.08 11.11 -10.60
CA VAL A 12 7.65 10.05 -9.75
C VAL A 12 8.27 8.89 -10.54
N LYS A 13 7.72 8.56 -11.72
CA LYS A 13 8.20 7.46 -12.58
C LYS A 13 9.52 7.75 -13.29
N SER A 14 9.95 9.01 -13.40
CA SER A 14 11.19 9.41 -14.06
C SER A 14 12.27 9.90 -13.10
N LEU A 15 12.00 9.89 -11.79
CA LEU A 15 13.00 10.24 -10.79
C LEU A 15 14.12 9.22 -10.76
N ASP A 16 15.34 9.70 -10.52
CA ASP A 16 16.45 8.85 -10.16
C ASP A 16 16.38 8.45 -8.67
N ILE A 17 17.34 7.63 -8.21
CA ILE A 17 17.37 7.15 -6.82
C ILE A 17 17.44 8.32 -5.83
N GLN A 18 18.19 9.38 -6.14
CA GLN A 18 18.29 10.54 -5.25
C GLN A 18 16.96 11.27 -5.15
N GLY A 19 16.30 11.55 -6.28
CA GLY A 19 14.98 12.17 -6.29
C GLY A 19 13.91 11.33 -5.58
N LEU A 20 13.98 10.00 -5.65
CA LEU A 20 13.11 9.11 -4.88
C LEU A 20 13.36 9.19 -3.37
N ASN A 21 14.62 9.32 -2.94
CA ASN A 21 14.98 9.50 -1.53
C ASN A 21 14.47 10.84 -1.01
N ASP A 22 14.69 11.92 -1.76
CA ASP A 22 14.24 13.27 -1.38
C ASP A 22 12.72 13.36 -1.30
N LEU A 23 12.02 12.74 -2.25
CA LEU A 23 10.56 12.62 -2.22
C LEU A 23 10.08 11.82 -1.00
N SER A 24 10.74 10.70 -0.69
CA SER A 24 10.41 9.88 0.49
C SER A 24 10.59 10.67 1.78
N LEU A 25 11.68 11.44 1.91
CA LEU A 25 11.94 12.29 3.07
C LEU A 25 10.82 13.33 3.26
N ALA A 26 10.46 14.06 2.20
CA ALA A 26 9.39 15.04 2.25
C ALA A 26 8.03 14.42 2.66
N ILE A 27 7.74 13.20 2.16
CA ILE A 27 6.54 12.45 2.54
C ILE A 27 6.56 12.08 4.02
N ARG A 28 7.70 11.57 4.54
CA ARG A 28 7.85 11.22 5.97
C ARG A 28 7.62 12.44 6.85
N GLU A 29 8.22 13.58 6.51
CA GLU A 29 8.05 14.83 7.24
C GLU A 29 6.58 15.25 7.29
N LYS A 30 5.87 15.19 6.15
CA LYS A 30 4.44 15.52 6.10
C LYS A 30 3.59 14.57 6.95
N ILE A 31 3.92 13.27 6.95
CA ILE A 31 3.25 12.27 7.81
C ILE A 31 3.49 12.61 9.28
N VAL A 32 4.74 12.85 9.69
CA VAL A 32 5.09 13.15 11.09
C VAL A 32 4.37 14.40 11.56
N GLN A 33 4.43 15.48 10.79
CA GLN A 33 3.75 16.74 11.10
C GLN A 33 2.25 16.50 11.35
N THR A 34 1.58 15.88 10.39
CA THR A 34 0.12 15.67 10.44
C THR A 34 -0.31 14.77 11.59
N VAL A 35 0.36 13.61 11.73
CA VAL A 35 -0.02 12.59 12.72
C VAL A 35 0.30 13.05 14.14
N SER A 36 1.34 13.88 14.33
CA SER A 36 1.66 14.45 15.65
C SER A 36 0.54 15.35 16.20
N GLU A 37 -0.23 16.00 15.32
CA GLU A 37 -1.34 16.89 15.70
C GLU A 37 -2.70 16.18 15.75
N LYS A 38 -2.97 15.28 14.80
CA LYS A 38 -4.31 14.66 14.61
C LYS A 38 -4.43 13.25 15.20
N GLY A 39 -3.31 12.61 15.54
CA GLY A 39 -3.25 11.18 15.81
C GLY A 39 -3.44 10.34 14.52
N GLY A 40 -3.50 9.01 14.68
CA GLY A 40 -3.57 8.08 13.55
C GLY A 40 -2.49 6.99 13.64
N HIS A 41 -2.33 6.22 12.57
CA HIS A 41 -1.24 5.24 12.51
C HIS A 41 0.06 5.97 12.22
N PHE A 42 1.11 5.66 12.99
CA PHE A 42 2.38 6.38 12.91
C PHE A 42 3.50 5.50 12.35
N SER A 43 3.75 4.33 12.99
CA SER A 43 4.84 3.44 12.61
C SER A 43 4.65 2.80 11.23
N SER A 44 3.45 2.29 10.92
CA SER A 44 3.23 1.56 9.67
C SER A 44 3.28 2.42 8.41
N PRO A 45 2.70 3.65 8.34
CA PRO A 45 2.90 4.50 7.16
C PRO A 45 4.35 4.96 6.98
N LEU A 46 5.07 5.25 8.06
CA LEU A 46 6.49 5.62 7.98
C LEU A 46 7.36 4.45 7.52
N GLY A 47 7.10 3.24 8.02
CA GLY A 47 7.83 2.04 7.60
C GLY A 47 7.58 1.62 6.14
N ALA A 48 6.40 1.97 5.59
CA ALA A 48 6.04 1.64 4.21
C ALA A 48 6.31 2.77 3.21
N THR A 49 6.86 3.92 3.63
CA THR A 49 6.95 5.11 2.78
C THR A 49 7.78 4.86 1.51
N GLU A 50 9.01 4.41 1.67
CA GLU A 50 9.94 4.17 0.55
C GLU A 50 9.41 3.06 -0.36
N LEU A 51 8.83 2.02 0.23
CA LEU A 51 8.21 0.92 -0.52
C LEU A 51 7.06 1.41 -1.39
N ILE A 52 6.19 2.28 -0.86
CA ILE A 52 5.05 2.83 -1.59
C ILE A 52 5.53 3.84 -2.66
N VAL A 53 6.55 4.64 -2.38
CA VAL A 53 7.18 5.50 -3.39
C VAL A 53 7.73 4.64 -4.54
N ALA A 54 8.43 3.55 -4.24
CA ALA A 54 8.92 2.60 -5.24
C ALA A 54 7.77 1.94 -6.02
N MET A 55 6.66 1.59 -5.36
CA MET A 55 5.46 1.09 -6.05
C MET A 55 4.93 2.09 -7.09
N HIS A 56 4.85 3.37 -6.74
CA HIS A 56 4.42 4.43 -7.67
C HIS A 56 5.44 4.73 -8.77
N HIS A 57 6.73 4.53 -8.50
CA HIS A 57 7.78 4.65 -9.50
C HIS A 57 7.69 3.53 -10.55
N VAL A 58 7.53 2.27 -10.11
CA VAL A 58 7.52 1.08 -10.98
C VAL A 58 6.17 0.88 -11.66
N PHE A 59 5.08 0.91 -10.90
CA PHE A 59 3.72 0.61 -11.38
C PHE A 59 2.94 1.88 -11.68
N ASP A 60 1.77 1.78 -12.30
CA ASP A 60 0.92 2.95 -12.60
C ASP A 60 -0.38 2.88 -11.80
N ALA A 61 -0.50 3.67 -10.73
CA ALA A 61 -1.69 3.70 -9.88
C ALA A 61 -2.97 4.19 -10.59
N LYS A 62 -2.89 4.79 -11.79
CA LYS A 62 -4.07 5.11 -12.61
C LYS A 62 -4.58 3.89 -13.39
N LYS A 63 -3.66 3.00 -13.77
CA LYS A 63 -3.95 1.83 -14.62
C LYS A 63 -4.11 0.56 -13.80
N ASP A 64 -3.17 0.30 -12.90
CA ASP A 64 -3.06 -0.89 -12.08
C ASP A 64 -3.90 -0.75 -10.81
N ALA A 65 -4.34 -1.89 -10.26
CA ALA A 65 -5.08 -1.93 -9.00
C ALA A 65 -4.10 -2.02 -7.83
N PHE A 66 -3.84 -0.89 -7.17
CA PHE A 66 -3.09 -0.89 -5.92
C PHE A 66 -4.04 -1.29 -4.79
N ILE A 67 -3.72 -2.39 -4.12
CA ILE A 67 -4.54 -2.98 -3.06
C ILE A 67 -3.70 -3.03 -1.80
N PHE A 68 -4.07 -2.23 -0.79
CA PHE A 68 -3.38 -2.16 0.49
C PHE A 68 -4.14 -2.98 1.54
N ASP A 69 -3.52 -4.01 2.10
CA ASP A 69 -4.12 -4.82 3.16
C ASP A 69 -4.24 -4.00 4.45
N VAL A 70 -5.43 -3.96 5.07
CA VAL A 70 -5.85 -2.99 6.10
C VAL A 70 -5.79 -1.52 5.64
N SER A 71 -4.84 -1.14 4.79
CA SER A 71 -4.56 0.19 4.22
C SER A 71 -4.12 1.29 5.19
N HIS A 72 -3.99 0.99 6.48
CA HIS A 72 -3.44 1.94 7.46
C HIS A 72 -2.02 2.43 7.14
N GLN A 73 -1.24 1.68 6.37
CA GLN A 73 0.11 2.03 5.90
C GLN A 73 0.12 2.93 4.65
N ALA A 74 -1.03 3.24 4.05
CA ALA A 74 -1.13 3.83 2.71
C ALA A 74 -1.01 5.37 2.66
N TYR A 75 -0.42 6.03 3.68
CA TYR A 75 -0.37 7.50 3.71
C TYR A 75 0.51 8.10 2.60
N ALA A 76 1.67 7.49 2.33
CA ALA A 76 2.49 7.87 1.17
C ALA A 76 1.69 7.77 -0.13
N HIS A 77 0.85 6.74 -0.30
CA HIS A 77 0.00 6.61 -1.47
C HIS A 77 -1.00 7.77 -1.58
N LYS A 78 -1.64 8.17 -0.47
CA LYS A 78 -2.54 9.34 -0.47
C LYS A 78 -1.81 10.62 -0.87
N LEU A 79 -0.65 10.88 -0.28
CA LEU A 79 0.17 12.06 -0.56
C LEU A 79 0.60 12.13 -2.04
N LEU A 80 0.98 10.98 -2.63
CA LEU A 80 1.37 10.85 -4.04
C LEU A 80 0.19 10.98 -5.03
N THR A 81 -1.06 10.94 -4.55
CA THR A 81 -2.26 10.88 -5.40
C THR A 81 -3.21 12.04 -5.11
N ASN A 82 -2.68 13.25 -5.29
CA ASN A 82 -3.42 14.52 -5.26
C ASN A 82 -4.10 14.87 -3.92
N ARG A 83 -3.63 14.29 -2.80
CA ARG A 83 -4.20 14.57 -1.47
C ARG A 83 -3.21 15.24 -0.52
N TRP A 84 -2.09 15.77 -1.03
CA TRP A 84 -1.07 16.44 -0.21
C TRP A 84 -1.64 17.60 0.61
N ASP A 85 -2.34 18.53 -0.03
CA ASP A 85 -2.81 19.77 0.61
C ASP A 85 -3.95 19.53 1.60
N ASN A 86 -4.75 18.48 1.37
CA ASN A 86 -5.84 18.09 2.28
C ASN A 86 -5.38 17.10 3.36
N PHE A 87 -4.10 16.71 3.36
CA PHE A 87 -3.62 15.67 4.27
C PHE A 87 -3.74 16.05 5.74
N ASP A 88 -3.69 17.35 6.06
CA ASP A 88 -3.88 17.86 7.43
C ASP A 88 -5.29 17.62 8.01
N THR A 89 -6.24 17.17 7.17
CA THR A 89 -7.60 16.77 7.57
C THR A 89 -7.72 15.27 7.88
N LEU A 90 -6.61 14.54 7.94
CA LEU A 90 -6.60 13.11 8.19
C LEU A 90 -7.39 12.74 9.46
N ARG A 91 -8.31 11.78 9.31
CA ARG A 91 -9.18 11.23 10.36
C ARG A 91 -10.07 12.27 11.07
N SER A 92 -10.30 13.43 10.47
CA SER A 92 -11.28 14.39 10.95
C SER A 92 -12.65 14.18 10.30
N PHE A 93 -13.70 14.67 10.96
CA PHE A 93 -15.04 14.67 10.38
C PHE A 93 -15.05 15.51 9.08
N GLY A 94 -15.49 14.90 7.98
CA GLY A 94 -15.46 15.54 6.64
C GLY A 94 -14.07 15.63 6.00
N GLY A 95 -13.04 15.13 6.65
CA GLY A 95 -11.67 15.08 6.14
C GLY A 95 -11.29 13.74 5.49
N LEU A 96 -10.00 13.54 5.25
CA LEU A 96 -9.49 12.31 4.66
C LEU A 96 -9.63 11.11 5.61
N SER A 97 -9.99 9.96 5.04
CA SER A 97 -9.99 8.68 5.75
C SER A 97 -8.57 8.27 6.15
N GLY A 98 -8.46 7.58 7.29
CA GLY A 98 -7.22 6.92 7.71
C GLY A 98 -6.87 5.65 6.92
N PHE A 99 -7.71 5.30 5.94
CA PHE A 99 -7.67 4.09 5.11
C PHE A 99 -7.93 4.46 3.65
N THR A 100 -7.58 3.59 2.71
CA THR A 100 -7.99 3.79 1.31
C THR A 100 -9.52 3.73 1.19
N LYS A 101 -10.09 4.62 0.37
CA LYS A 101 -11.54 4.74 0.18
C LYS A 101 -11.84 5.18 -1.27
N PRO A 102 -12.49 4.34 -2.10
CA PRO A 102 -12.80 4.69 -3.50
C PRO A 102 -13.58 5.99 -3.68
N ASP A 103 -14.52 6.29 -2.78
CA ASP A 103 -15.29 7.55 -2.82
C ASP A 103 -14.41 8.79 -2.53
N GLU A 104 -13.24 8.61 -1.91
CA GLU A 104 -12.29 9.69 -1.64
C GLU A 104 -11.35 9.94 -2.82
N SER A 105 -11.01 8.90 -3.58
CA SER A 105 -10.01 8.99 -4.64
C SER A 105 -10.15 7.85 -5.65
N SER A 106 -10.04 8.17 -6.95
CA SER A 106 -10.00 7.17 -8.03
C SER A 106 -8.76 6.27 -7.97
N TYR A 107 -7.74 6.64 -7.20
CA TYR A 107 -6.53 5.86 -6.98
C TYR A 107 -6.70 4.80 -5.88
N ASP A 108 -7.72 4.95 -5.04
CA ASP A 108 -8.03 3.99 -3.97
C ASP A 108 -8.92 2.89 -4.55
N TYR A 109 -8.31 1.79 -5.00
CA TYR A 109 -9.06 0.74 -5.71
C TYR A 109 -10.11 0.03 -4.83
N PHE A 110 -9.86 -0.09 -3.52
CA PHE A 110 -10.76 -0.76 -2.59
C PHE A 110 -10.73 -0.10 -1.21
N ILE A 111 -11.84 -0.21 -0.48
CA ILE A 111 -11.90 0.17 0.92
C ILE A 111 -11.39 -0.99 1.78
N SER A 112 -10.35 -0.73 2.57
CA SER A 112 -9.69 -1.76 3.36
C SER A 112 -9.55 -1.28 4.79
N GLY A 113 -9.83 -2.18 5.74
CA GLY A 113 -9.83 -1.87 7.17
C GLY A 113 -9.82 -3.14 8.01
N HIS A 114 -10.46 -4.21 7.52
CA HIS A 114 -10.19 -5.57 7.97
C HIS A 114 -8.93 -6.11 7.27
N SER A 115 -8.15 -6.89 8.01
CA SER A 115 -6.91 -7.51 7.50
C SER A 115 -7.19 -8.69 6.59
N SER A 116 -6.14 -9.10 5.87
CA SER A 116 -6.03 -10.36 5.15
C SER A 116 -6.93 -10.52 3.94
N THR A 117 -7.46 -9.41 3.41
CA THR A 117 -8.38 -9.40 2.26
C THR A 117 -7.70 -9.10 0.92
N SER A 118 -6.49 -8.53 0.94
CA SER A 118 -5.83 -7.97 -0.24
C SER A 118 -5.55 -8.98 -1.35
N ILE A 119 -5.07 -10.19 -1.03
CA ILE A 119 -4.72 -11.19 -2.05
C ILE A 119 -5.98 -11.73 -2.73
N SER A 120 -7.03 -12.03 -1.97
CA SER A 120 -8.34 -12.42 -2.49
C SER A 120 -8.93 -11.37 -3.43
N LEU A 121 -8.82 -10.08 -3.05
CA LEU A 121 -9.22 -8.97 -3.93
C LEU A 121 -8.36 -8.93 -5.20
N GLY A 122 -7.04 -9.11 -5.07
CA GLY A 122 -6.11 -9.17 -6.19
C GLY A 122 -6.43 -10.28 -7.20
N ILE A 123 -6.83 -11.46 -6.71
CA ILE A 123 -7.31 -12.56 -7.56
C ILE A 123 -8.57 -12.13 -8.33
N GLY A 124 -9.52 -11.48 -7.64
CA GLY A 124 -10.72 -10.93 -8.28
C GLY A 124 -10.38 -9.96 -9.41
N VAL A 125 -9.44 -9.05 -9.17
CA VAL A 125 -8.94 -8.11 -10.19
C VAL A 125 -8.31 -8.87 -11.35
N ALA A 126 -7.40 -9.81 -11.09
CA ALA A 126 -6.70 -10.52 -12.15
C ALA A 126 -7.66 -11.40 -13.00
N LYS A 127 -8.67 -12.00 -12.36
CA LYS A 127 -9.75 -12.71 -13.04
C LYS A 127 -10.57 -11.77 -13.93
N ALA A 128 -10.97 -10.60 -13.41
CA ALA A 128 -11.68 -9.59 -14.19
C ALA A 128 -10.83 -9.06 -15.35
N THR A 129 -9.54 -8.82 -15.15
CA THR A 129 -8.59 -8.44 -16.21
C THR A 129 -8.53 -9.48 -17.31
N LYS A 130 -8.48 -10.78 -16.96
CA LYS A 130 -8.46 -11.86 -17.96
C LYS A 130 -9.75 -11.91 -18.78
N LEU A 131 -10.91 -11.71 -18.14
CA LEU A 131 -12.21 -11.71 -18.82
C LEU A 131 -12.37 -10.49 -19.73
N ASN A 132 -11.97 -9.31 -19.26
CA ASN A 132 -12.18 -8.04 -19.95
C ASN A 132 -11.02 -7.66 -20.87
N LYS A 133 -9.91 -8.41 -20.86
CA LYS A 133 -8.67 -8.12 -21.61
C LYS A 133 -8.13 -6.71 -21.37
N SER A 134 -8.30 -6.18 -20.15
CA SER A 134 -7.97 -4.78 -19.82
C SER A 134 -6.48 -4.51 -19.62
N GLY A 135 -5.66 -5.55 -19.45
CA GLY A 135 -4.23 -5.42 -19.14
C GLY A 135 -3.92 -4.76 -17.79
N LYS A 136 -4.91 -4.64 -16.89
CA LYS A 136 -4.77 -4.11 -15.53
C LYS A 136 -4.11 -5.14 -14.61
N GLN A 137 -3.05 -4.76 -13.90
CA GLN A 137 -2.38 -5.65 -12.95
C GLN A 137 -2.89 -5.44 -11.53
N ALA A 138 -2.92 -6.52 -10.74
CA ALA A 138 -3.20 -6.44 -9.32
C ALA A 138 -1.88 -6.36 -8.55
N ILE A 139 -1.70 -5.27 -7.79
CA ILE A 139 -0.51 -5.01 -6.96
C ILE A 139 -0.96 -4.97 -5.50
N CYS A 140 -0.73 -6.06 -4.77
CA CYS A 140 -1.16 -6.20 -3.38
C CYS A 140 0.01 -5.90 -2.43
N LEU A 141 -0.14 -4.91 -1.54
CA LEU A 141 0.78 -4.65 -0.44
C LEU A 141 0.19 -5.20 0.87
N ILE A 142 0.82 -6.24 1.42
CA ILE A 142 0.36 -6.95 2.62
C ILE A 142 1.45 -6.96 3.69
N GLY A 143 1.06 -6.83 4.97
CA GLY A 143 1.97 -7.02 6.09
C GLY A 143 2.12 -8.49 6.48
N ASP A 144 3.28 -8.88 7.00
CA ASP A 144 3.57 -10.19 7.58
C ASP A 144 2.53 -10.67 8.61
N GLY A 145 2.05 -9.78 9.47
CA GLY A 145 0.99 -10.12 10.44
C GLY A 145 -0.31 -10.64 9.80
N ALA A 146 -0.66 -10.13 8.61
CA ALA A 146 -1.88 -10.52 7.89
C ALA A 146 -1.75 -11.86 7.14
N MET A 147 -0.52 -12.34 6.90
CA MET A 147 -0.23 -13.58 6.16
C MET A 147 -0.68 -14.85 6.89
N SER A 148 -0.89 -14.76 8.21
CA SER A 148 -1.28 -15.90 9.05
C SER A 148 -2.76 -16.30 8.91
N SER A 149 -3.57 -15.53 8.18
CA SER A 149 -5.02 -15.70 8.09
C SER A 149 -5.45 -16.80 7.11
N GLY A 150 -6.54 -17.49 7.45
CA GLY A 150 -7.22 -18.48 6.59
C GLY A 150 -7.50 -17.97 5.18
N LEU A 151 -8.00 -16.73 5.07
CA LEU A 151 -8.35 -16.13 3.78
C LEU A 151 -7.13 -15.97 2.86
N ILE A 152 -5.95 -15.72 3.44
CA ILE A 152 -4.70 -15.65 2.67
C ILE A 152 -4.30 -17.04 2.18
N TYR A 153 -4.44 -18.08 2.99
CA TYR A 153 -4.15 -19.45 2.54
C TYR A 153 -5.06 -19.91 1.42
N GLU A 154 -6.36 -19.62 1.51
CA GLU A 154 -7.32 -19.91 0.45
C GLU A 154 -6.95 -19.17 -0.84
N ALA A 155 -6.62 -17.88 -0.74
CA ALA A 155 -6.20 -17.07 -1.88
C ALA A 155 -4.92 -17.57 -2.54
N LEU A 156 -3.89 -17.89 -1.75
CA LEU A 156 -2.63 -18.42 -2.26
C LEU A 156 -2.81 -19.79 -2.92
N ASN A 157 -3.66 -20.65 -2.36
CA ASN A 157 -4.02 -21.93 -2.97
C ASN A 157 -4.71 -21.74 -4.33
N GLU A 158 -5.66 -20.80 -4.44
CA GLU A 158 -6.28 -20.47 -5.73
C GLU A 158 -5.26 -19.89 -6.73
N LEU A 159 -4.33 -19.04 -6.29
CA LEU A 159 -3.27 -18.51 -7.15
C LEU A 159 -2.37 -19.61 -7.71
N GLY A 160 -2.01 -20.61 -6.89
CA GLY A 160 -1.22 -21.77 -7.32
C GLY A 160 -1.89 -22.57 -8.44
N GLU A 161 -3.21 -22.75 -8.35
CA GLU A 161 -4.00 -23.48 -9.35
C GLU A 161 -4.28 -22.63 -10.61
N ARG A 162 -4.79 -21.41 -10.41
CA ARG A 162 -5.29 -20.57 -11.51
C ARG A 162 -4.20 -19.82 -12.26
N LYS A 163 -3.03 -19.62 -11.64
CA LYS A 163 -1.87 -18.91 -12.19
C LYS A 163 -2.22 -17.51 -12.72
N TYR A 164 -3.07 -16.80 -12.00
CA TYR A 164 -3.40 -15.42 -12.35
C TYR A 164 -2.20 -14.48 -12.08
N PRO A 165 -1.97 -13.45 -12.93
CA PRO A 165 -0.87 -12.51 -12.71
C PRO A 165 -1.24 -11.53 -11.60
N VAL A 166 -0.77 -11.82 -10.38
CA VAL A 166 -0.88 -10.95 -9.20
C VAL A 166 0.52 -10.71 -8.66
N ILE A 167 0.85 -9.45 -8.40
CA ILE A 167 2.09 -9.07 -7.71
C ILE A 167 1.77 -8.88 -6.25
N ILE A 168 2.42 -9.67 -5.39
CA ILE A 168 2.28 -9.58 -3.94
C ILE A 168 3.59 -9.02 -3.38
N ILE A 169 3.48 -7.87 -2.73
CA ILE A 169 4.56 -7.22 -2.00
C ILE A 169 4.32 -7.48 -0.52
N LEU A 170 5.20 -8.28 0.08
CA LEU A 170 5.19 -8.57 1.50
C LEU A 170 6.04 -7.53 2.23
N ASN A 171 5.38 -6.69 3.05
CA ASN A 171 6.03 -5.80 3.99
C ASN A 171 6.27 -6.57 5.29
N ASP A 172 7.41 -7.26 5.37
CA ASP A 172 7.85 -7.93 6.59
C ASP A 172 8.63 -6.98 7.47
N ASN A 173 8.01 -6.55 8.57
CA ASN A 173 8.64 -5.74 9.60
C ASN A 173 8.69 -6.47 10.96
N GLU A 174 8.47 -7.80 10.95
CA GLU A 174 8.35 -8.67 12.12
C GLU A 174 7.34 -8.20 13.17
N MET A 175 6.33 -7.42 12.77
CA MET A 175 5.42 -6.72 13.68
C MET A 175 3.97 -6.72 13.15
N SER A 176 3.05 -7.25 13.95
CA SER A 176 1.63 -6.85 13.91
C SER A 176 1.39 -5.75 14.96
N ILE A 177 0.19 -5.63 15.55
CA ILE A 177 0.00 -4.81 16.78
C ILE A 177 0.92 -5.33 17.90
N SER A 178 1.16 -6.64 17.92
CA SER A 178 2.18 -7.35 18.69
C SER A 178 3.03 -8.21 17.75
N LYS A 179 4.14 -8.82 18.22
CA LYS A 179 4.94 -9.73 17.39
C LYS A 179 4.05 -10.79 16.69
N PRO A 180 4.25 -11.05 15.39
CA PRO A 180 3.52 -12.08 14.66
C PRO A 180 3.71 -13.44 15.34
N ILE A 181 2.61 -14.19 15.41
CA ILE A 181 2.61 -15.59 15.85
C ILE A 181 2.25 -16.48 14.67
N GLY A 182 2.84 -17.67 14.62
CA GLY A 182 2.54 -18.68 13.60
C GLY A 182 3.76 -19.17 12.84
N ALA A 183 3.70 -20.44 12.43
CA ALA A 183 4.81 -21.12 11.75
C ALA A 183 5.15 -20.50 10.39
N ILE A 184 4.14 -20.00 9.66
CA ILE A 184 4.35 -19.46 8.30
C ILE A 184 4.93 -18.06 8.32
N SER A 185 4.52 -17.18 9.24
CA SER A 185 5.20 -15.89 9.41
C SER A 185 6.67 -16.11 9.76
N LYS A 186 6.98 -16.98 10.74
CA LYS A 186 8.36 -17.34 11.08
C LYS A 186 9.12 -17.97 9.91
N HIS A 187 8.48 -18.84 9.13
CA HIS A 187 9.11 -19.52 8.00
C HIS A 187 9.39 -18.56 6.84
N LEU A 188 8.46 -17.64 6.54
CA LEU A 188 8.65 -16.60 5.53
C LEU A 188 9.78 -15.65 5.94
N SER A 189 9.78 -15.16 7.18
CA SER A 189 10.87 -14.32 7.68
C SER A 189 12.22 -15.06 7.64
N HIS A 190 12.25 -16.36 7.95
CA HIS A 190 13.48 -17.18 7.84
C HIS A 190 13.93 -17.39 6.39
N LEU A 191 13.01 -17.59 5.45
CA LEU A 191 13.34 -17.72 4.02
C LEU A 191 13.86 -16.40 3.43
N LEU A 192 13.38 -15.26 3.96
CA LEU A 192 13.80 -13.92 3.55
C LEU A 192 15.11 -13.47 4.22
N ALA A 193 15.38 -13.93 5.45
CA ALA A 193 16.56 -13.56 6.22
C ALA A 193 17.86 -14.27 5.79
N GLY A 194 17.76 -15.39 5.07
CA GLY A 194 18.90 -16.15 4.56
C GLY A 194 19.55 -17.06 5.59
#